data_AF-A0A0B5FLP6-F1
#
_entry.id   AF-A0A0B5FLP6-F1
#
_cell.length_a   1.000
_cell.length_b   1.000
_cell.length_c   1.000
_cell.angle_alpha   90.00
_cell.angle_beta   90.00
_cell.angle_gamma   90.00
#
_symmetry.space_group_name_H-M   'P 1'
#
loop_
_entity.id
_entity.type
_entity.pdbx_description
1 polymer ?
#
loop_
_entity_poly.entity_id
_entity_poly.type
_entity_poly.pdbx_seq_one_letter_code
_entity_poly.pdbx_strand_id
1 'polypeptide(L)' 'MGKTVENPKRYIISCRINDQEMETLQEIAKMHGTSISTLLRRSLNMLEEQAQPQA' A
#
# COMPACT_ATOMS: atom_id res chain seq x y z
N MET A 1 -23.33 3.57 21.46
CA MET A 1 -23.40 3.08 20.06
C MET A 1 -22.03 3.29 19.42
N GLY A 2 -21.16 2.27 19.49
CA GLY A 2 -19.82 2.35 18.92
C GLY A 2 -19.91 2.25 17.41
N LYS A 3 -19.41 3.27 16.69
CA LYS A 3 -19.35 3.26 15.23
C LYS A 3 -18.46 2.09 14.79
N THR A 4 -19.03 1.12 14.07
CA THR A 4 -18.27 0.09 13.37
C THR A 4 -17.45 0.79 12.29
N VAL A 5 -16.18 1.05 12.58
CA VAL A 5 -15.24 1.51 11.56
C VAL A 5 -14.98 0.33 10.62
N GLU A 6 -15.42 0.44 9.37
CA GLU A 6 -15.30 -0.59 8.32
C GLU A 6 -13.86 -1.01 8.00
N ASN A 7 -12.86 -0.41 8.65
CA ASN A 7 -11.47 -0.82 8.50
C ASN A 7 -10.77 -0.86 9.86
N PRO A 8 -10.98 -1.93 10.66
CA PRO A 8 -10.15 -2.14 11.83
C PRO A 8 -8.72 -2.32 11.33
N LYS A 9 -7.74 -1.75 12.04
CA LYS A 9 -6.30 -1.82 11.80
C LYS A 9 -5.75 -3.27 11.87
N ARG A 10 -6.36 -4.23 11.16
CA ARG A 10 -6.28 -5.66 11.43
C ARG A 10 -5.08 -6.33 10.76
N TYR A 11 -4.52 -5.71 9.73
CA TYR A 11 -3.37 -6.22 9.00
C TYR A 11 -2.35 -5.10 8.76
N ILE A 12 -1.46 -4.92 9.74
CA ILE A 12 -0.30 -4.01 9.60
C ILE A 12 0.81 -4.81 8.94
N ILE A 13 1.32 -4.30 7.81
CA ILE A 13 2.49 -4.85 7.13
C ILE A 13 3.69 -3.98 7.51
N SER A 14 4.68 -4.59 8.16
CA SER A 14 5.97 -3.95 8.46
C SER A 14 6.99 -4.44 7.44
N CYS A 15 7.57 -3.53 6.67
CA CYS A 15 8.67 -3.83 5.75
C CYS A 15 9.92 -3.06 6.19
N ARG A 16 11.10 -3.62 5.87
CA ARG A 16 12.38 -2.96 6.08
C ARG A 16 12.90 -2.50 4.72
N ILE A 17 13.13 -1.21 4.61
CA ILE A 17 13.68 -0.55 3.43
C ILE A 17 14.84 0.34 3.87
N ASN A 18 15.75 0.64 2.94
CA ASN A 18 16.81 1.61 3.18
C ASN A 18 16.32 3.06 2.97
N ASP A 19 17.17 4.03 3.29
CA ASP A 19 16.81 5.45 3.21
C ASP A 19 16.49 5.91 1.77
N GLN A 20 17.26 5.42 0.79
CA GLN A 20 17.08 5.75 -0.62
C GLN A 20 15.75 5.23 -1.18
N GLU A 21 15.36 4.00 -0.80
CA GLU A 21 14.06 3.41 -1.14
C GLU A 21 12.92 4.22 -0.52
N MET A 22 13.10 4.67 0.73
CA MET A 22 12.10 5.48 1.43
C MET A 22 11.92 6.87 0.80
N GLU A 23 13.01 7.52 0.36
CA GLU A 23 12.94 8.78 -0.39
C GLU A 23 12.18 8.60 -1.71
N THR A 24 12.52 7.55 -2.47
CA THR A 24 11.86 7.23 -3.73
C THR A 24 10.35 7.00 -3.53
N LEU A 25 9.96 6.23 -2.50
CA LEU A 25 8.55 6.00 -2.16
C LEU A 25 7.81 7.28 -1.80
N GLN A 26 8.46 8.21 -1.09
CA GLN A 26 7.89 9.50 -0.74
C GLN A 26 7.66 10.38 -1.97
N GLU A 27 8.62 10.43 -2.89
CA GLU A 27 8.50 11.19 -4.14
C GLU A 27 7.34 10.67 -4.99
N ILE A 28 7.25 9.35 -5.18
CA ILE A 28 6.16 8.73 -5.94
C ILE A 28 4.81 9.01 -5.28
N ALA A 29 4.72 8.82 -3.96
CA ALA A 29 3.49 9.11 -3.22
C ALA A 29 3.05 10.58 -3.40
N LYS A 30 4.01 11.52 -3.33
CA LYS A 30 3.78 12.95 -3.54
C LYS A 30 3.34 13.28 -4.97
N MET A 31 4.01 12.72 -5.98
CA MET A 31 3.66 12.92 -7.39
C MET A 31 2.22 12.48 -7.70
N HIS A 32 1.77 11.37 -7.10
CA HIS A 32 0.42 10.85 -7.30
C HIS A 32 -0.63 11.43 -6.33
N GLY A 33 -0.23 12.31 -5.40
CA GLY A 33 -1.13 12.87 -4.38
C GLY A 33 -1.73 11.81 -3.46
N THR A 34 -0.99 10.73 -3.17
CA THR A 34 -1.45 9.62 -2.31
C THR A 34 -0.51 9.38 -1.13
N SER A 35 -0.93 8.53 -0.18
CA SER A 35 -0.03 8.08 0.89
C SER A 35 0.81 6.88 0.44
N ILE A 36 1.98 6.68 1.05
CA ILE A 36 2.82 5.49 0.83
C ILE A 36 2.02 4.21 1.08
N SER A 37 1.18 4.16 2.12
CA SER A 37 0.33 2.98 2.37
C SER A 37 -0.70 2.75 1.27
N THR A 38 -1.23 3.80 0.64
CA THR A 38 -2.14 3.67 -0.52
C THR A 38 -1.38 3.17 -1.75
N LEU A 39 -0.19 3.71 -2.00
CA LEU A 39 0.70 3.30 -3.08
C LEU A 39 1.01 1.80 -2.96
N LEU A 40 1.49 1.35 -1.80
CA LEU A 40 1.83 -0.05 -1.56
C LEU A 40 0.63 -0.99 -1.70
N ARG A 41 -0.56 -0.60 -1.22
CA ARG A 41 -1.77 -1.41 -1.40
C ARG A 41 -2.15 -1.56 -2.88
N ARG A 42 -2.04 -0.49 -3.67
CA ARG A 42 -2.28 -0.56 -5.12
C ARG A 42 -1.29 -1.47 -5.81
N SER A 43 -0.01 -1.37 -5.45
CA SER A 43 1.03 -2.26 -5.99
C SER A 43 0.75 -3.73 -5.66
N LEU A 44 0.31 -4.04 -4.43
CA LEU A 44 -0.08 -5.40 -4.06
C LEU A 44 -1.26 -5.92 -4.87
N ASN A 45 -2.31 -5.10 -5.07
CA ASN A 45 -3.45 -5.48 -5.91
C ASN A 45 -3.03 -5.76 -7.35
N MET A 46 -2.17 -4.91 -7.93
CA MET A 46 -1.66 -5.11 -9.30
C MET A 46 -0.86 -6.41 -9.43
N LEU A 47 -0.06 -6.76 -8.42
CA LEU A 47 0.68 -8.02 -8.39
C LEU A 47 -0.27 -9.22 -8.27
N GLU A 48 -1.35 -9.11 -7.50
CA GLU A 48 -2.38 -10.15 -7.40
C GLU A 48 -3.11 -10.35 -8.74
N GLU A 49 -3.50 -9.27 -9.42
CA GLU A 49 -4.13 -9.31 -10.74
C GLU A 49 -3.21 -9.95 -11.80
N GLN A 50 -1.90 -9.74 -11.69
CA GLN A 50 -0.90 -10.39 -12.57
C GLN A 50 -0.63 -11.85 -12.20
N ALA A 51 -0.76 -12.20 -10.92
CA ALA A 51 -0.52 -13.54 -10.41
C ALA A 51 -1.70 -14.49 -10.65
N GLN A 52 -2.92 -13.97 -10.86
CA GLN A 52 -4.05 -14.78 -11.29
C GLN A 52 -3.87 -15.18 -12.77
N PRO A 53 -3.68 -16.48 -13.08
CA PRO A 53 -3.76 -16.92 -14.46
C PRO A 53 -5.17 -16.63 -14.96
N GLN A 54 -5.25 -16.02 -16.15
CA GLN A 54 -6.51 -15.88 -16.88
C GLN A 54 -7.17 -17.27 -16.93
N ALA A 55 -8.32 -17.39 -16.27
CA ALA A 55 -9.16 -18.59 -16.29
C ALA A 55 -9.95 -18.67 -17.60
#